data_AF-A0A5F2B0K5-F1
#
_entry.id   AF-A0A5F2B0K5-F1
#
_cell.length_a   1.000
_cell.length_b   1.000
_cell.length_c   1.000
_cell.angle_alpha   90.00
_cell.angle_beta   90.00
_cell.angle_gamma   90.00
#
_symmetry.space_group_name_H-M   'P 1'
#
loop_
_entity.id
_entity.type
_entity.pdbx_description
1 polymer ?
#
loop_
_entity_poly.entity_id
_entity_poly.type
_entity_poly.pdbx_seq_one_letter_code
_entity_poly.pdbx_strand_id
1 'polypeptide(L)'
;TMIVGAAANEQFGAAVLGADTNGDGYSELVVGAPGALTSRGKVYVFNSAGNAGIVDVDTTTAYAMRQGTASNDLFGSALASGQINNTGGDTYEDIVIGSYGYGAQKGAVYVYHGSATGILSAGAAATTIQNSTGTGGDKFGFSVSVCISA
;
A
#
# COMPACT_ATOMS: atom_id res chain seq x y z
N THR A 1 -8.02 13.81 12.92
CA THR A 1 -8.64 12.61 13.52
C THR A 1 -7.56 11.67 14.02
N MET A 2 -7.85 10.79 14.99
CA MET A 2 -6.96 9.68 15.38
C MET A 2 -7.54 8.39 14.83
N ILE A 3 -6.71 7.58 14.17
CA ILE A 3 -7.09 6.26 13.66
C ILE A 3 -6.32 5.21 14.44
N VAL A 4 -7.04 4.26 15.04
CA VAL A 4 -6.45 3.18 15.83
C VAL A 4 -6.40 1.89 14.99
N GLY A 5 -5.27 1.16 15.08
CA GLY A 5 -5.11 -0.14 14.42
C GLY A 5 -6.07 -1.20 14.97
N ALA A 6 -6.35 -2.24 14.16
CA ALA A 6 -7.40 -3.21 14.47
C ALA A 6 -7.04 -4.17 15.62
N ALA A 7 -5.76 -4.49 15.80
CA ALA A 7 -5.31 -5.42 16.84
C ALA A 7 -3.88 -5.15 17.32
N ALA A 8 -3.53 -5.73 18.47
CA ALA A 8 -2.17 -5.69 19.01
C ALA A 8 -1.16 -6.33 18.04
N ASN A 9 0.06 -5.79 18.03
CA ASN A 9 1.18 -6.28 17.22
C ASN A 9 0.99 -6.23 15.69
N GLU A 10 -0.08 -5.62 15.17
CA GLU A 10 -0.23 -5.46 13.71
C GLU A 10 0.75 -4.44 13.11
N GLN A 11 1.41 -3.63 13.95
CA GLN A 11 2.32 -2.56 13.53
C GLN A 11 1.65 -1.55 12.60
N PHE A 12 0.37 -1.25 12.84
CA PHE A 12 -0.36 -0.22 12.11
C PHE A 12 0.37 1.13 12.22
N GLY A 13 0.65 1.76 11.07
CA GLY A 13 1.47 2.97 10.99
C GLY A 13 2.96 2.72 10.81
N ALA A 14 3.40 1.47 10.56
CA ALA A 14 4.81 1.17 10.27
C ALA A 14 5.32 1.87 9.01
N ALA A 15 4.43 2.09 8.04
CA ALA A 15 4.67 2.91 6.86
C ALA A 15 3.40 3.73 6.57
N VAL A 16 3.56 5.00 6.19
CA VAL A 16 2.45 5.92 5.92
C VAL A 16 2.83 6.81 4.73
N LEU A 17 1.87 7.06 3.84
CA LEU A 17 1.98 8.09 2.80
C LEU A 17 0.61 8.70 2.48
N GLY A 18 0.63 9.82 1.76
CA GLY A 18 -0.54 10.35 1.06
C GLY A 18 -0.42 10.13 -0.44
N ALA A 19 -1.53 9.82 -1.10
CA ALA A 19 -1.60 9.72 -2.57
C ALA A 19 -3.00 10.07 -3.06
N ASP A 20 -3.12 10.85 -4.14
CA ASP A 20 -4.39 11.10 -4.85
C ASP A 20 -4.62 9.99 -5.88
N THR A 21 -5.13 8.86 -5.40
CA THR A 21 -5.28 7.63 -6.19
C THR A 21 -6.54 7.65 -7.04
N ASN A 22 -7.47 8.57 -6.75
CA ASN A 22 -8.74 8.74 -7.43
C ASN A 22 -8.79 9.98 -8.36
N GLY A 23 -7.78 10.85 -8.30
CA GLY A 23 -7.61 12.02 -9.16
C GLY A 23 -8.52 13.20 -8.83
N ASP A 24 -9.11 13.26 -7.64
CA ASP A 24 -10.04 14.31 -7.22
C ASP A 24 -9.33 15.56 -6.65
N GLY A 25 -8.00 15.53 -6.57
CA GLY A 25 -7.16 16.60 -6.06
C GLY A 25 -6.93 16.54 -4.54
N TYR A 26 -7.42 15.51 -3.86
CA TYR A 26 -7.23 15.32 -2.42
C TYR A 26 -6.59 13.97 -2.12
N SER A 27 -5.35 14.00 -1.61
CA SER A 27 -4.65 12.77 -1.26
C SER A 27 -5.40 11.95 -0.19
N GLU A 28 -5.59 10.67 -0.49
CA GLU A 28 -5.96 9.65 0.47
C GLU A 28 -4.81 9.32 1.42
N LEU A 29 -5.14 8.74 2.57
CA LEU A 29 -4.16 8.24 3.53
C LEU A 29 -3.97 6.73 3.33
N VAL A 30 -2.72 6.31 3.09
CA VAL A 30 -2.34 4.90 2.95
C VAL A 30 -1.48 4.48 4.13
N VAL A 31 -1.86 3.40 4.82
CA VAL A 31 -1.20 2.95 6.06
C VAL A 31 -0.86 1.48 6.02
N GLY A 32 0.41 1.16 6.21
CA GLY A 32 0.92 -0.19 6.36
C GLY A 32 0.75 -0.75 7.77
N ALA A 33 0.44 -2.04 7.84
CA ALA A 33 0.36 -2.84 9.06
C ALA A 33 0.99 -4.23 8.81
N PRO A 34 2.32 -4.31 8.64
CA PRO A 34 3.00 -5.54 8.19
C PRO A 34 2.93 -6.69 9.20
N GLY A 35 2.68 -6.41 10.50
CA GLY A 35 2.49 -7.43 11.53
C GLY A 35 1.11 -8.09 11.52
N ALA A 36 0.14 -7.53 10.76
CA ALA A 36 -1.22 -8.04 10.70
C ALA A 36 -1.28 -9.50 10.23
N LEU A 37 -2.25 -10.25 10.78
CA LEU A 37 -2.58 -11.62 10.33
C LEU A 37 -1.36 -12.57 10.34
N THR A 38 -0.67 -12.68 11.47
CA THR A 38 0.58 -13.46 11.60
C THR A 38 1.65 -12.98 10.60
N SER A 39 1.88 -11.66 10.58
CA SER A 39 2.85 -11.02 9.69
C SER A 39 2.60 -11.28 8.20
N ARG A 40 1.38 -11.67 7.81
CA ARG A 40 0.97 -11.64 6.39
C ARG A 40 0.95 -10.20 5.87
N GLY A 41 0.63 -9.27 6.77
CA GLY A 41 0.66 -7.84 6.51
C GLY A 41 -0.60 -7.34 5.80
N LYS A 42 -0.94 -6.08 6.08
CA LYS A 42 -2.05 -5.35 5.48
C LYS A 42 -1.61 -3.95 5.06
N VAL A 43 -2.32 -3.39 4.10
CA VAL A 43 -2.33 -1.95 3.79
C VAL A 43 -3.78 -1.48 3.78
N TYR A 44 -4.03 -0.41 4.53
CA TYR A 44 -5.32 0.26 4.63
C TYR A 44 -5.29 1.56 3.82
N VAL A 45 -6.40 1.90 3.16
CA VAL A 45 -6.59 3.19 2.49
C VAL A 45 -7.82 3.87 3.06
N PHE A 46 -7.65 5.12 3.46
CA PHE A 46 -8.70 5.99 3.97
C PHE A 46 -8.88 7.14 2.97
N ASN A 47 -10.07 7.27 2.41
CA ASN A 47 -10.33 8.30 1.41
C ASN A 47 -10.43 9.68 2.09
N SER A 48 -9.89 10.69 1.42
CA SER A 48 -10.16 12.07 1.85
C SER A 48 -11.62 12.43 1.57
N ALA A 49 -12.28 13.09 2.51
CA ALA A 49 -13.59 13.71 2.31
C ALA A 49 -13.46 15.13 1.73
N GLY A 50 -12.57 15.32 0.76
CA GLY A 50 -12.24 16.61 0.16
C GLY A 50 -11.62 17.58 1.17
N ASN A 51 -12.18 18.79 1.29
CA ASN A 51 -11.69 19.80 2.23
C ASN A 51 -11.80 19.40 3.71
N ALA A 52 -12.65 18.41 4.04
CA ALA A 52 -12.74 17.89 5.41
C ALA A 52 -11.56 16.95 5.75
N GLY A 53 -10.78 16.52 4.76
CA GLY A 53 -9.67 15.59 4.93
C GLY A 53 -10.13 14.21 5.41
N ILE A 54 -9.29 13.54 6.21
CA ILE A 54 -9.59 12.21 6.73
C ILE A 54 -10.50 12.30 7.97
N VAL A 55 -11.72 11.79 7.83
CA VAL A 55 -12.75 11.79 8.89
C VAL A 55 -12.89 10.44 9.60
N ASP A 56 -12.24 9.40 9.07
CA ASP A 56 -12.17 8.06 9.62
C ASP A 56 -11.53 8.02 11.01
N VAL A 57 -12.04 7.15 11.88
CA VAL A 57 -11.60 7.01 13.28
C VAL A 57 -11.01 5.63 13.62
N ASP A 58 -11.21 4.63 12.76
CA ASP A 58 -10.62 3.29 12.92
C ASP A 58 -10.48 2.56 11.58
N THR A 59 -9.85 1.39 11.59
CA THR A 59 -9.60 0.60 10.37
C THR A 59 -10.85 -0.03 9.73
N THR A 60 -12.00 -0.05 10.41
CA THR A 60 -13.24 -0.63 9.87
C THR A 60 -13.91 0.29 8.86
N THR A 61 -13.60 1.59 8.91
CA THR A 61 -14.09 2.59 7.95
C THR A 61 -13.14 2.78 6.77
N ALA A 62 -12.01 2.08 6.74
CA ALA A 62 -11.09 2.09 5.61
C ALA A 62 -11.85 1.81 4.30
N TYR A 63 -11.71 2.72 3.34
CA TYR A 63 -12.31 2.60 2.02
C TYR A 63 -11.92 1.28 1.35
N ALA A 64 -10.66 0.87 1.57
CA ALA A 64 -10.17 -0.39 1.05
C ALA A 64 -9.04 -0.98 1.88
N MET A 65 -8.81 -2.28 1.67
CA MET A 65 -7.77 -3.05 2.32
C MET A 65 -7.16 -4.07 1.35
N ARG A 66 -5.83 -4.20 1.40
CA ARG A 66 -5.06 -5.28 0.76
C ARG A 66 -4.22 -5.98 1.80
N GLN A 67 -3.86 -7.22 1.51
CA GLN A 67 -3.07 -8.05 2.40
C GLN A 67 -2.08 -8.89 1.59
N GLY A 68 -1.00 -9.32 2.24
CA GLY A 68 -0.07 -10.29 1.67
C GLY A 68 -0.73 -11.65 1.40
N THR A 69 0.02 -12.55 0.80
CA THR A 69 -0.50 -13.84 0.34
C THR A 69 -0.34 -14.95 1.39
N ALA A 70 0.75 -14.92 2.15
CA ALA A 70 1.11 -15.91 3.15
C ALA A 70 1.62 -15.26 4.44
N SER A 71 1.60 -16.02 5.53
CA SER A 71 2.19 -15.57 6.80
C SER A 71 3.66 -15.22 6.64
N ASN A 72 4.12 -14.20 7.36
CA ASN A 72 5.48 -13.64 7.30
C ASN A 72 5.86 -12.95 5.98
N ASP A 73 4.92 -12.67 5.07
CA ASP A 73 5.19 -11.87 3.87
C ASP A 73 5.62 -10.42 4.21
N LEU A 74 5.11 -9.88 5.33
CA LEU A 74 5.38 -8.50 5.79
C LEU A 74 4.94 -7.46 4.75
N PHE A 75 3.81 -7.73 4.08
CA PHE A 75 3.19 -6.83 3.12
C PHE A 75 2.80 -5.51 3.78
N GLY A 76 3.14 -4.38 3.14
CA GLY A 76 2.92 -3.05 3.71
C GLY A 76 4.05 -2.59 4.63
N SER A 77 5.23 -3.23 4.55
CA SER A 77 6.41 -2.83 5.33
C SER A 77 7.10 -1.58 4.79
N ALA A 78 6.94 -1.29 3.51
CA ALA A 78 7.38 -0.05 2.87
C ALA A 78 6.31 0.39 1.87
N LEU A 79 6.14 1.70 1.72
CA LEU A 79 5.17 2.31 0.82
C LEU A 79 5.85 3.42 0.03
N ALA A 80 5.49 3.56 -1.25
CA ALA A 80 5.79 4.72 -2.07
C ALA A 80 4.62 4.99 -3.02
N SER A 81 4.47 6.23 -3.47
CA SER A 81 3.44 6.63 -4.41
C SER A 81 3.98 7.49 -5.53
N GLY A 82 3.27 7.52 -6.65
CA GLY A 82 3.52 8.43 -7.76
C GLY A 82 2.88 7.93 -9.05
N GLN A 83 2.92 8.75 -10.10
CA GLN A 83 2.33 8.40 -11.39
C GLN A 83 3.26 7.48 -12.19
N ILE A 84 3.15 6.17 -12.00
CA ILE A 84 3.96 5.14 -12.66
C ILE A 84 3.39 4.78 -14.03
N ASN A 85 2.06 4.78 -14.18
CA ASN A 85 1.38 4.67 -15.48
C ASN A 85 0.59 5.95 -15.82
N ASN A 86 1.26 6.97 -16.35
CA ASN A 86 0.54 8.12 -16.91
C ASN A 86 0.04 7.80 -18.32
N THR A 87 -1.07 7.06 -18.40
CA THR A 87 -1.71 6.74 -19.68
C THR A 87 -2.77 7.78 -20.02
N GLY A 88 -2.41 8.73 -20.89
CA GLY A 88 -3.39 9.69 -21.41
C GLY A 88 -3.61 10.93 -20.54
N GLY A 89 -2.63 11.28 -19.69
CA GLY A 89 -2.68 12.52 -18.89
C GLY A 89 -3.58 12.42 -17.68
N ASP A 90 -3.83 11.21 -17.18
CA ASP A 90 -4.52 11.05 -15.90
C ASP A 90 -3.68 11.59 -14.74
N THR A 91 -4.37 11.89 -13.64
CA THR A 91 -3.78 12.43 -12.41
C THR A 91 -3.73 11.38 -11.29
N TYR A 92 -4.03 10.12 -11.60
CA TYR A 92 -4.13 9.07 -10.58
C TYR A 92 -2.73 8.68 -10.11
N GLU A 93 -2.48 8.78 -8.81
CA GLU A 93 -1.26 8.26 -8.22
C GLU A 93 -1.34 6.76 -8.00
N ASP A 94 -0.25 6.06 -8.34
CA ASP A 94 -0.08 4.65 -8.10
C ASP A 94 0.58 4.40 -6.75
N ILE A 95 0.41 3.21 -6.19
CA ILE A 95 0.97 2.79 -4.91
C ILE A 95 1.87 1.60 -5.12
N VAL A 96 3.09 1.72 -4.61
CA VAL A 96 4.11 0.68 -4.55
C VAL A 96 4.20 0.18 -3.12
N ILE A 97 4.09 -1.14 -2.94
CA ILE A 97 4.07 -1.80 -1.63
C ILE A 97 5.20 -2.81 -1.55
N GLY A 98 6.06 -2.65 -0.53
CA GLY A 98 7.10 -3.60 -0.17
C GLY A 98 6.55 -4.78 0.65
N SER A 99 7.08 -5.97 0.37
CA SER A 99 6.76 -7.22 1.07
C SER A 99 8.02 -8.08 1.16
N TYR A 100 8.98 -7.62 1.96
CA TYR A 100 10.33 -8.19 1.96
C TYR A 100 10.40 -9.59 2.58
N GLY A 101 9.37 -10.01 3.32
CA GLY A 101 9.27 -11.36 3.89
C GLY A 101 8.75 -12.40 2.90
N TYR A 102 8.22 -11.98 1.75
CA TYR A 102 7.63 -12.84 0.74
C TYR A 102 8.55 -13.98 0.31
N GLY A 103 7.99 -15.19 0.18
CA GLY A 103 8.68 -16.36 -0.39
C GLY A 103 9.93 -16.76 0.38
N ALA A 104 9.84 -16.87 1.71
CA ALA A 104 10.98 -17.10 2.61
C ALA A 104 12.03 -15.96 2.55
N GLN A 105 11.55 -14.72 2.58
CA GLN A 105 12.36 -13.50 2.52
C GLN A 105 13.14 -13.34 1.21
N LYS A 106 12.71 -13.95 0.11
CA LYS A 106 13.18 -13.55 -1.23
C LYS A 106 12.73 -12.12 -1.53
N GLY A 107 11.53 -11.78 -1.06
CA GLY A 107 10.93 -10.46 -1.14
C GLY A 107 10.18 -10.21 -2.44
N ALA A 108 9.24 -9.27 -2.38
CA ALA A 108 8.43 -8.83 -3.50
C ALA A 108 8.08 -7.34 -3.37
N VAL A 109 7.78 -6.73 -4.52
CA VAL A 109 7.19 -5.41 -4.65
C VAL A 109 5.88 -5.54 -5.42
N TYR A 110 4.83 -4.87 -4.96
CA TYR A 110 3.53 -4.84 -5.61
C TYR A 110 3.27 -3.42 -6.10
N VAL A 111 2.83 -3.29 -7.35
CA VAL A 111 2.37 -2.02 -7.92
C VAL A 111 0.86 -2.14 -8.13
N TYR A 112 0.12 -1.28 -7.46
CA TYR A 112 -1.30 -1.08 -7.70
C TYR A 112 -1.45 0.21 -8.51
N HIS A 113 -2.34 0.20 -9.50
CA HIS A 113 -2.57 1.35 -10.36
C HIS A 113 -3.81 2.14 -9.92
N GLY A 114 -3.70 3.46 -9.88
CA GLY A 114 -4.78 4.37 -9.55
C GLY A 114 -5.89 4.33 -10.60
N SER A 115 -7.09 4.80 -10.24
CA SER A 115 -8.23 4.84 -11.17
C SER A 115 -9.26 5.86 -10.70
N ALA A 116 -10.26 6.19 -11.52
CA ALA A 116 -11.38 7.05 -11.11
C ALA A 116 -12.17 6.53 -9.89
N THR A 117 -11.95 5.28 -9.48
CA THR A 117 -12.51 4.68 -8.26
C THR A 117 -11.47 4.46 -7.17
N GLY A 118 -10.30 5.09 -7.27
CA GLY A 118 -9.14 4.86 -6.42
C GLY A 118 -8.38 3.58 -6.76
N ILE A 119 -7.37 3.27 -5.94
CA ILE A 119 -6.38 2.21 -6.23
C ILE A 119 -6.68 0.82 -5.63
N LEU A 120 -7.71 0.70 -4.79
CA LEU A 120 -7.98 -0.54 -4.05
C LEU A 120 -9.44 -1.00 -4.08
N SER A 121 -10.25 -0.59 -5.07
CA SER A 121 -11.57 -1.20 -5.29
C SER A 121 -11.45 -2.73 -5.31
N ALA A 122 -12.42 -3.43 -4.71
CA ALA A 122 -12.36 -4.89 -4.55
C ALA A 122 -12.26 -5.57 -5.93
N GLY A 123 -11.04 -5.96 -6.36
CA GLY A 123 -10.79 -6.51 -7.69
C GLY A 123 -9.58 -5.93 -8.43
N ALA A 124 -9.04 -4.77 -8.04
CA ALA A 124 -7.82 -4.23 -8.67
C ALA A 124 -6.63 -5.19 -8.46
N ALA A 125 -6.13 -5.75 -9.56
CA ALA A 125 -4.98 -6.65 -9.57
C ALA A 125 -3.69 -5.85 -9.46
N ALA A 126 -2.76 -6.33 -8.63
CA ALA A 126 -1.42 -5.78 -8.59
C ALA A 126 -0.54 -6.42 -9.66
N THR A 127 0.33 -5.62 -10.25
CA THR A 127 1.54 -6.14 -10.88
C THR A 127 2.50 -6.54 -9.77
N THR A 128 2.88 -7.82 -9.72
CA THR A 128 3.83 -8.31 -8.70
C THR A 128 5.21 -8.48 -9.32
N ILE A 129 6.20 -7.81 -8.73
CA ILE A 129 7.61 -7.89 -9.11
C ILE A 129 8.32 -8.68 -8.01
N GLN A 130 8.86 -9.85 -8.36
CA GLN A 130 9.45 -10.79 -7.39
C GLN A 130 10.90 -11.07 -7.72
N ASN A 131 11.70 -11.35 -6.69
CA ASN A 131 13.03 -11.91 -6.87
C ASN A 131 12.94 -13.43 -7.13
N SER A 132 12.56 -13.80 -8.36
CA SER A 132 12.28 -15.20 -8.74
C SER A 132 13.50 -16.12 -8.69
N THR A 133 14.71 -15.57 -8.84
CA THR A 133 15.98 -16.31 -8.78
C THR A 133 16.70 -16.18 -7.45
N GLY A 134 16.14 -15.40 -6.52
CA GLY A 134 16.74 -15.10 -5.23
C GLY A 134 16.80 -16.28 -4.28
N THR A 135 17.73 -16.18 -3.34
CA THR A 135 17.82 -17.06 -2.18
C THR A 135 16.95 -16.53 -1.04
N GLY A 136 16.65 -17.38 -0.06
CA GLY A 136 15.94 -16.92 1.13
C GLY A 136 16.81 -15.91 1.90
N GLY A 137 16.24 -14.75 2.24
CA GLY A 137 16.93 -13.69 2.99
C GLY A 137 17.37 -12.47 2.17
N ASP A 138 17.16 -12.47 0.85
CA ASP A 138 17.50 -11.37 -0.06
C ASP A 138 16.70 -10.08 0.22
N LYS A 139 15.48 -10.21 0.76
CA LYS A 139 14.60 -9.12 1.21
C LYS A 139 14.31 -8.07 0.13
N PHE A 140 14.07 -8.50 -1.11
CA PHE A 140 13.63 -7.58 -2.17
C PHE A 140 12.35 -6.82 -1.76
N GLY A 141 12.29 -5.51 -2.03
CA GLY A 141 11.18 -4.67 -1.56
C GLY A 141 11.26 -4.27 -0.09
N PHE A 142 12.41 -4.42 0.58
CA PHE A 142 12.62 -3.91 1.95
C PHE A 142 12.47 -2.39 2.05
N SER A 143 12.84 -1.67 1.00
CA SER A 143 12.56 -0.25 0.83
C SER A 143 12.13 0.01 -0.60
N VAL A 144 11.22 0.95 -0.77
CA VAL A 144 10.72 1.39 -2.06
C VAL A 144 10.69 2.92 -2.09
N SER A 145 10.92 3.49 -3.25
CA SER A 145 10.75 4.91 -3.51
C SER A 145 10.35 5.08 -4.97
N VAL A 146 9.53 6.07 -5.23
CA VAL A 146 9.12 6.47 -6.57
C VAL A 146 9.56 7.91 -6.75
N CYS A 147 10.20 8.18 -7.89
CA CYS A 147 10.58 9.52 -8.29
C CYS A 147 10.15 9.69 -9.75
N ILE A 148 9.32 10.69 -10.00
CA ILE A 148 8.97 11.09 -11.36
C ILE A 148 9.85 12.27 -11.77
N SER A 149 10.51 12.18 -12.93
CA SER A 149 11.25 13.30 -13.48
C SER A 149 10.27 14.33 -14.04
N ALA A 150 10.40 15.59 -13.61
CA ALA A 150 9.69 16.74 -14.17
C ALA A 150 10.16 17.08 -15.59
#